data_AF-A0A154P1M4-F1
#
_entry.id   AF-A0A154P1M4-F1
#
_cell.length_a   1.000
_cell.length_b   1.000
_cell.length_c   1.000
_cell.angle_alpha   90.00
_cell.angle_beta   90.00
_cell.angle_gamma   90.00
#
_symmetry.space_group_name_H-M   'P 1'
#
loop_
_entity.id
_entity.type
_entity.pdbx_description
1 polymer ?
#
loop_
_entity_poly.entity_id
_entity_poly.type
_entity_poly.pdbx_seq_one_letter_code
_entity_poly.pdbx_strand_id
1 'polypeptide(L)'
;MPPKRKRRGLRVKPINVRDSKRKALDREIKFNAMNTERHLRLWREILVRMEMPDIWKKVEIIWESLEHALDVKDYSISLLLDALQETEDQRRKTNGVHTEVIDRSLRAHGSRLEAVDTFFHGHIETIFVDKTHEFEDINYSRNKDETTLRKINVLINYRSENKLTIAKSTAISKVNAFVDDGKNERRLVTAQLQKQLEDLGDKLRSVFSDYRTNTDERRKAYEIIQRKDKSDRQAIIEQNLRIACLLDEIAKFREKIHSYRRDVANELHDIRRESYFFRNTYRQATKCFVSDHKKDKQRTMTMSSEYNCTAKQLRDLTMKAGRMLTYMQTCRKYETQDEKILPVIVDHHVHATLDDVLPFDLVTEDFQTLIRFWQRFGFSQLIAAELRIERNLYATEANNLRKSVKHFFRQASYSMFPSSQ
;
A
#
# COMPACT_ATOMS: atom_id res chain seq x y z
N MET A 1 78.64 99.33 -44.35
CA MET A 1 79.52 99.10 -45.51
C MET A 1 78.95 97.99 -46.38
N PRO A 2 78.95 98.14 -47.71
CA PRO A 2 78.24 97.27 -48.67
C PRO A 2 79.10 96.05 -49.07
N PRO A 3 78.55 95.03 -49.77
CA PRO A 3 78.58 95.12 -51.23
C PRO A 3 77.33 94.58 -51.96
N LYS A 4 76.84 95.44 -52.87
CA LYS A 4 76.48 95.20 -54.28
C LYS A 4 75.86 93.86 -54.71
N ARG A 5 74.56 93.97 -55.01
CA ARG A 5 73.84 93.45 -56.20
C ARG A 5 74.69 92.71 -57.25
N LYS A 6 74.34 91.45 -57.51
CA LYS A 6 74.43 90.80 -58.82
C LYS A 6 73.06 90.16 -59.15
N ARG A 7 72.35 90.74 -60.13
CA ARG A 7 71.24 90.09 -60.83
C ARG A 7 71.82 88.93 -61.65
N ARG A 8 71.34 87.71 -61.45
CA ARG A 8 71.43 86.63 -62.45
C ARG A 8 70.18 85.76 -62.39
N GLY A 9 69.45 85.77 -63.51
CA GLY A 9 68.76 84.60 -64.05
C GLY A 9 67.49 84.15 -63.36
N LEU A 10 66.35 84.45 -64.00
CA LEU A 10 65.22 83.54 -64.00
C LEU A 10 65.70 82.12 -64.26
N ARG A 11 65.58 81.25 -63.25
CA ARG A 11 65.25 79.84 -63.46
C ARG A 11 64.31 79.41 -62.35
N VAL A 12 63.03 79.51 -62.68
CA VAL A 12 61.95 78.71 -62.12
C VAL A 12 62.48 77.29 -61.93
N LYS A 13 62.70 76.88 -60.68
CA LYS A 13 62.76 75.48 -60.30
C LYS A 13 61.61 75.24 -59.34
N PRO A 14 60.75 74.28 -59.66
CA PRO A 14 59.42 74.18 -59.11
C PRO A 14 59.52 73.90 -57.61
N ILE A 15 58.75 74.64 -56.83
CA ILE A 15 58.27 74.16 -55.52
C ILE A 15 57.82 72.73 -55.78
N ASN A 16 58.55 71.77 -55.20
CA ASN A 16 58.51 70.37 -55.59
C ASN A 16 57.10 69.81 -55.33
N VAL A 17 56.28 69.83 -56.38
CA VAL A 17 54.91 69.33 -56.39
C VAL A 17 54.90 67.84 -55.99
N ARG A 18 56.01 67.09 -56.16
CA ARG A 18 56.12 65.69 -55.73
C ARG A 18 56.30 65.51 -54.23
N ASP A 19 57.10 66.33 -53.54
CA ASP A 19 57.28 66.20 -52.09
C ASP A 19 56.08 66.75 -51.31
N SER A 20 55.42 67.78 -51.85
CA SER A 20 54.12 68.25 -51.33
C SER A 20 53.02 67.22 -51.57
N LYS A 21 52.95 66.57 -52.74
CA LYS A 21 52.02 65.46 -53.01
C LYS A 21 52.30 64.21 -52.18
N ARG A 22 53.56 63.83 -51.93
CA ARG A 22 53.90 62.71 -51.04
C ARG A 22 53.52 63.00 -49.59
N LYS A 23 53.85 64.19 -49.07
CA LYS A 23 53.41 64.60 -47.73
C LYS A 23 51.88 64.70 -47.62
N ALA A 24 51.20 65.08 -48.70
CA ALA A 24 49.73 65.06 -48.76
C ALA A 24 49.18 63.62 -48.74
N LEU A 25 49.78 62.70 -49.50
CA LEU A 25 49.39 61.30 -49.55
C LEU A 25 49.65 60.59 -48.20
N ASP A 26 50.81 60.81 -47.56
CA ASP A 26 51.09 60.23 -46.24
C ASP A 26 50.17 60.79 -45.16
N ARG A 27 49.77 62.07 -45.27
CA ARG A 27 48.74 62.66 -44.42
C ARG A 27 47.38 62.04 -44.69
N GLU A 28 47.04 61.78 -45.94
CA GLU A 28 45.79 61.12 -46.33
C GLU A 28 45.74 59.66 -45.87
N ILE A 29 46.84 58.91 -45.97
CA ILE A 29 46.96 57.54 -45.47
C ILE A 29 46.85 57.51 -43.94
N LYS A 30 47.55 58.42 -43.23
CA LYS A 30 47.43 58.54 -41.77
C LYS A 30 46.02 58.98 -41.35
N PHE A 31 45.41 59.89 -42.10
CA PHE A 31 44.03 60.33 -41.86
C PHE A 31 43.03 59.21 -42.12
N ASN A 32 43.23 58.40 -43.16
CA ASN A 32 42.44 57.20 -43.44
C ASN A 32 42.63 56.13 -42.37
N ALA A 33 43.86 55.88 -41.90
CA ALA A 33 44.11 54.95 -40.79
C ALA A 33 43.45 55.41 -39.49
N MET A 34 43.53 56.70 -39.17
CA MET A 34 42.83 57.29 -38.02
C MET A 34 41.31 57.24 -38.18
N ASN A 35 40.79 57.47 -39.39
CA ASN A 35 39.37 57.37 -39.68
C ASN A 35 38.88 55.92 -39.61
N THR A 36 39.60 54.94 -40.15
CA THR A 36 39.21 53.53 -40.06
C THR A 36 39.24 53.05 -38.63
N GLU A 37 40.24 53.43 -37.83
CA GLU A 37 40.29 53.11 -36.40
C GLU A 37 39.14 53.78 -35.63
N ARG A 38 38.80 55.03 -35.98
CA ARG A 38 37.65 55.75 -35.43
C ARG A 38 36.34 55.05 -35.81
N HIS A 39 36.15 54.66 -37.07
CA HIS A 39 34.98 53.92 -37.52
C HIS A 39 34.89 52.55 -36.84
N LEU A 40 35.99 51.81 -36.71
CA LEU A 40 36.01 50.53 -36.01
C LEU A 40 35.70 50.68 -34.51
N ARG A 41 36.15 51.77 -33.88
CA ARG A 41 35.76 52.10 -32.50
C ARG A 41 34.27 52.42 -32.40
N LEU A 42 33.74 53.25 -33.29
CA LEU A 42 32.31 53.56 -33.33
C LEU A 42 31.46 52.32 -33.61
N TRP A 43 31.87 51.45 -34.53
CA TRP A 43 31.18 50.20 -34.82
C TRP A 43 31.18 49.26 -33.63
N ARG A 44 32.33 49.09 -32.95
CA ARG A 44 32.39 48.32 -31.69
C ARG A 44 31.51 48.93 -30.62
N GLU A 45 31.49 50.26 -30.48
CA GLU A 45 30.64 50.93 -29.51
C GLU A 45 29.16 50.73 -29.82
N ILE A 46 28.75 50.84 -31.08
CA ILE A 46 27.38 50.59 -31.53
C ILE A 46 27.00 49.11 -31.29
N LEU A 47 27.85 48.17 -31.70
CA LEU A 47 27.64 46.73 -31.47
C LEU A 47 27.52 46.40 -29.99
N VAL A 48 28.41 46.94 -29.15
CA VAL A 48 28.36 46.75 -27.69
C VAL A 48 27.08 47.35 -27.12
N ARG A 49 26.67 48.55 -27.55
CA ARG A 49 25.41 49.16 -27.09
C ARG A 49 24.16 48.38 -27.54
N MET A 50 24.20 47.71 -28.69
CA MET A 50 23.07 46.95 -29.22
C MET A 50 23.03 45.51 -28.69
N GLU A 51 24.15 44.79 -28.68
CA GLU A 51 24.19 43.35 -28.35
C GLU A 51 24.43 43.06 -26.87
N MET A 52 25.15 43.92 -26.12
CA MET A 52 25.40 43.64 -24.70
C MET A 52 24.12 43.53 -23.86
N PRO A 53 23.08 44.36 -24.06
CA PRO A 53 21.82 44.19 -23.33
C PRO A 53 21.19 42.81 -23.55
N ASP A 54 21.29 42.26 -24.76
CA ASP A 54 20.76 40.94 -25.08
C ASP A 54 21.61 39.81 -24.49
N ILE A 55 22.93 39.98 -24.46
CA ILE A 55 23.83 39.04 -23.75
C ILE A 55 23.54 39.06 -22.25
N TRP A 56 23.37 40.24 -21.65
CA TRP A 56 23.04 40.37 -20.23
C TRP A 56 21.72 39.68 -19.89
N LYS A 57 20.67 39.89 -20.69
CA LYS A 57 19.40 39.17 -20.53
C LYS A 57 19.55 37.66 -20.65
N LYS A 58 20.38 37.17 -21.58
CA LYS A 58 20.65 35.72 -21.71
C LYS A 58 21.37 35.16 -20.49
N VAL A 59 22.37 35.88 -19.98
CA VAL A 59 23.09 35.49 -18.76
C VAL A 59 22.14 35.50 -17.57
N GLU A 60 21.26 36.49 -17.45
CA GLU A 60 20.25 36.59 -16.40
C GLU A 60 19.25 35.42 -16.45
N ILE A 61 18.71 35.09 -17.63
CA ILE A 61 17.82 33.92 -17.80
C ILE A 61 18.55 32.61 -17.46
N ILE A 62 19.81 32.47 -17.88
CA ILE A 62 20.61 31.27 -17.54
C ILE A 62 20.86 31.21 -16.04
N TRP A 63 21.12 32.35 -15.40
CA TRP A 63 21.32 32.45 -13.96
C TRP A 63 20.06 32.05 -13.18
N GLU A 64 18.91 32.64 -13.50
CA GLU A 64 17.62 32.32 -12.89
C GLU A 64 17.25 30.83 -13.08
N SER A 65 17.53 30.28 -14.28
CA SER A 65 17.32 28.86 -14.56
C SER A 65 18.23 27.96 -13.74
N LEU A 66 19.50 28.35 -13.55
CA LEU A 66 20.44 27.63 -12.70
C LEU A 66 20.01 27.68 -11.23
N GLU A 67 19.62 28.85 -10.73
CA GLU A 67 19.15 29.06 -9.36
C GLU A 67 17.90 28.20 -9.09
N HIS A 68 16.93 28.22 -10.00
CA HIS A 68 15.75 27.35 -9.89
C HIS A 68 16.12 25.86 -9.91
N ALA A 69 17.08 25.45 -10.74
CA ALA A 69 17.54 24.06 -10.78
C ALA A 69 18.28 23.64 -9.51
N LEU A 70 19.00 24.57 -8.86
CA LEU A 70 19.63 24.35 -7.55
C LEU A 70 18.58 24.22 -6.47
N ASP A 71 17.59 25.12 -6.41
CA ASP A 71 16.49 25.05 -5.43
C ASP A 71 15.71 23.73 -5.51
N VAL A 72 15.41 23.27 -6.74
CA VAL A 72 14.72 21.99 -6.95
C VAL A 72 15.58 20.81 -6.49
N LYS A 73 16.91 20.88 -6.71
CA LYS A 73 17.84 19.86 -6.24
C LYS A 73 17.98 19.87 -4.72
N ASP A 74 18.10 21.03 -4.10
CA ASP A 74 18.21 21.17 -2.65
C ASP A 74 16.93 20.73 -1.93
N TYR A 75 15.76 21.03 -2.51
CA TYR A 75 14.49 20.49 -2.04
C TYR A 75 14.45 18.97 -2.17
N SER A 76 14.88 18.41 -3.31
CA SER A 76 14.94 16.96 -3.52
C SER A 76 15.92 16.28 -2.54
N ILE A 77 17.08 16.87 -2.29
CA ILE A 77 18.05 16.39 -1.30
C ILE A 77 17.44 16.41 0.10
N SER A 78 16.78 17.50 0.48
CA SER A 78 16.12 17.63 1.79
C SER A 78 15.05 16.55 1.98
N LEU A 79 14.20 16.35 0.96
CA LEU A 79 13.18 15.30 0.98
C LEU A 79 13.80 13.88 1.10
N LEU A 80 14.91 13.64 0.41
CA LEU A 80 15.62 12.36 0.50
C LEU A 80 16.27 12.15 1.87
N LEU A 81 16.79 13.20 2.51
CA LEU A 81 17.34 13.15 3.85
C LEU A 81 16.25 12.84 4.90
N ASP A 82 15.10 13.50 4.79
CA ASP A 82 13.95 13.24 5.66
C ASP A 82 13.45 11.80 5.51
N ALA A 83 13.32 11.31 4.27
CA ALA A 83 12.94 9.94 4.00
C ALA A 83 13.96 8.93 4.55
N LEU A 84 15.26 9.22 4.42
CA LEU A 84 16.32 8.38 4.97
C LEU A 84 16.23 8.33 6.50
N GLN A 85 16.03 9.47 7.15
CA GLN A 85 15.88 9.55 8.60
C GLN A 85 14.67 8.76 9.10
N GLU A 86 13.51 8.90 8.44
CA GLU A 86 12.31 8.11 8.78
C GLU A 86 12.55 6.60 8.61
N THR A 87 13.22 6.18 7.54
CA THR A 87 13.55 4.76 7.36
C THR A 87 14.52 4.25 8.42
N GLU A 88 15.48 5.07 8.85
CA GLU A 88 16.40 4.70 9.91
C GLU A 88 15.71 4.58 11.26
N ASP A 89 14.83 5.52 11.61
CA ASP A 89 14.05 5.48 12.84
C ASP A 89 13.09 4.30 12.86
N GLN A 90 12.46 3.99 11.72
CA GLN A 90 11.63 2.79 11.58
C GLN A 90 12.46 1.51 11.76
N ARG A 91 13.67 1.46 11.19
CA ARG A 91 14.59 0.32 11.37
C ARG A 91 15.01 0.18 12.84
N ARG A 92 15.34 1.28 13.53
CA ARG A 92 15.70 1.27 14.96
C ARG A 92 14.55 0.75 15.83
N LYS A 93 13.32 1.26 15.61
CA LYS A 93 12.11 0.79 16.30
C LYS A 93 11.86 -0.70 16.06
N THR A 94 11.90 -1.12 14.80
CA THR A 94 11.67 -2.52 14.41
C THR A 94 12.70 -3.45 15.04
N ASN A 95 13.98 -3.08 14.99
CA ASN A 95 15.04 -3.84 15.65
C ASN A 95 14.83 -3.91 17.18
N GLY A 96 14.45 -2.82 17.83
CA GLY A 96 14.15 -2.80 19.27
C GLY A 96 13.03 -3.78 19.64
N VAL A 97 11.93 -3.78 18.86
CA VAL A 97 10.82 -4.74 19.04
C VAL A 97 11.31 -6.18 18.83
N HIS A 98 12.10 -6.45 17.80
CA HIS A 98 12.64 -7.78 17.56
C HIS A 98 13.54 -8.27 18.70
N THR A 99 14.43 -7.41 19.21
CA THR A 99 15.29 -7.77 20.36
C THR A 99 14.47 -8.03 21.61
N GLU A 100 13.40 -7.27 21.85
CA GLU A 100 12.52 -7.49 23.01
C GLU A 100 11.76 -8.82 22.90
N VAL A 101 11.30 -9.18 21.71
CA VAL A 101 10.64 -10.47 21.46
C VAL A 101 11.60 -11.63 21.69
N ILE A 102 12.84 -11.53 21.19
CA ILE A 102 13.87 -12.55 21.41
C ILE A 102 14.19 -12.67 22.90
N ASP A 103 14.38 -11.55 23.59
CA ASP A 103 14.67 -11.53 25.02
C ASP A 103 13.53 -12.12 25.86
N ARG A 104 12.27 -11.80 25.53
CA ARG A 104 11.10 -12.41 26.17
C ARG A 104 11.05 -13.92 25.96
N SER A 105 11.37 -14.39 24.75
CA SER A 105 11.43 -15.82 24.42
C SER A 105 12.54 -16.52 25.20
N LEU A 106 13.74 -15.92 25.25
CA LEU A 106 14.87 -16.43 26.02
C LEU A 106 14.53 -16.54 27.51
N ARG A 107 13.90 -15.51 28.10
CA ARG A 107 13.44 -15.54 29.49
C ARG A 107 12.42 -16.66 29.74
N ALA A 108 11.42 -16.80 28.87
CA ALA A 108 10.43 -17.88 28.99
C ALA A 108 11.06 -19.28 28.91
N HIS A 109 12.00 -19.47 27.98
CA HIS A 109 12.74 -20.72 27.87
C HIS A 109 13.67 -20.97 29.07
N GLY A 110 14.30 -19.93 29.60
CA GLY A 110 15.09 -19.99 30.82
C GLY A 110 14.28 -20.45 32.02
N SER A 111 13.13 -19.81 32.29
CA SER A 111 12.24 -20.22 33.39
C SER A 111 11.71 -21.65 33.22
N ARG A 112 11.42 -22.07 31.98
CA ARG A 112 10.99 -23.46 31.73
C ARG A 112 12.12 -24.46 31.98
N LEU A 113 13.35 -24.12 31.62
CA LEU A 113 14.52 -24.96 31.88
C LEU A 113 14.78 -25.09 33.38
N GLU A 114 14.72 -23.99 34.12
CA GLU A 114 14.86 -23.97 35.58
C GLU A 114 13.77 -24.80 36.29
N ALA A 115 12.52 -24.69 35.84
CA ALA A 115 11.42 -25.51 36.38
C ALA A 115 11.64 -27.01 36.14
N VAL A 116 12.15 -27.37 34.96
CA VAL A 116 12.46 -28.76 34.62
C VAL A 116 13.67 -29.26 35.42
N ASP A 117 14.70 -28.44 35.58
CA ASP A 117 15.91 -28.79 36.33
C ASP A 117 15.62 -28.98 37.82
N THR A 118 14.83 -28.08 38.42
CA THR A 118 14.35 -28.20 39.80
C THR A 118 13.47 -29.43 40.00
N PHE A 119 12.58 -29.73 39.05
CA PHE A 119 11.80 -30.96 39.07
C PHE A 119 12.67 -32.22 39.01
N PHE A 120 13.67 -32.25 38.12
CA PHE A 120 14.58 -33.38 38.00
C PHE A 120 15.42 -33.60 39.26
N HIS A 121 16.02 -32.55 39.80
CA HIS A 121 16.79 -32.64 41.04
C HIS A 121 15.91 -33.06 42.22
N GLY A 122 14.72 -32.47 42.36
CA GLY A 122 13.76 -32.88 43.38
C GLY A 122 13.34 -34.33 43.22
N HIS A 123 13.11 -34.80 42.00
CA HIS A 123 12.76 -36.20 41.76
C HIS A 123 13.90 -37.17 42.12
N ILE A 124 15.14 -36.84 41.76
CA ILE A 124 16.31 -37.63 42.14
C ILE A 124 16.45 -37.69 43.67
N GLU A 125 16.28 -36.55 44.35
CA GLU A 125 16.36 -36.49 45.82
C GLU A 125 15.28 -37.36 46.46
N THR A 126 14.03 -37.28 45.99
CA THR A 126 12.94 -38.14 46.50
C THR A 126 13.21 -39.62 46.29
N ILE A 127 13.65 -40.04 45.10
CA ILE A 127 14.00 -41.44 44.83
C ILE A 127 15.15 -41.90 45.72
N PHE A 128 16.15 -41.04 45.95
CA PHE A 128 17.28 -41.36 46.81
C PHE A 128 16.85 -41.58 48.26
N VAL A 129 15.99 -40.69 48.78
CA VAL A 129 15.40 -40.84 50.13
C VAL A 129 14.57 -42.12 50.22
N ASP A 130 13.71 -42.40 49.24
CA ASP A 130 12.89 -43.62 49.22
C ASP A 130 13.76 -44.88 49.20
N LYS A 131 14.80 -44.90 48.35
CA LYS A 131 15.71 -46.05 48.26
C LYS A 131 16.54 -46.25 49.50
N THR A 132 17.05 -45.18 50.10
CA THR A 132 17.79 -45.27 51.38
C THR A 132 16.90 -45.82 52.49
N HIS A 133 15.64 -45.39 52.58
CA HIS A 133 14.65 -45.96 53.51
C HIS A 133 14.39 -47.45 53.24
N GLU A 134 14.14 -47.85 51.98
CA GLU A 134 13.97 -49.26 51.61
C GLU A 134 15.20 -50.11 52.02
N PHE A 135 16.41 -49.59 51.82
CA PHE A 135 17.65 -50.27 52.23
C PHE A 135 17.75 -50.43 53.74
N GLU A 136 17.39 -49.41 54.52
CA GLU A 136 17.37 -49.46 55.98
C GLU A 136 16.37 -50.52 56.49
N ASP A 137 15.17 -50.57 55.90
CA ASP A 137 14.14 -51.56 56.23
C ASP A 137 14.59 -53.01 55.92
N ILE A 138 15.17 -53.23 54.74
CA ILE A 138 15.71 -54.53 54.34
C ILE A 138 16.83 -54.95 55.32
N ASN A 139 17.73 -54.03 55.66
CA ASN A 139 18.82 -54.32 56.56
C ASN A 139 18.32 -54.63 57.98
N TYR A 140 17.29 -53.91 58.45
CA TYR A 140 16.62 -54.18 59.72
C TYR A 140 15.99 -55.57 59.75
N SER A 141 15.22 -55.94 58.70
CA SER A 141 14.62 -57.28 58.59
C SER A 141 15.69 -58.37 58.53
N ARG A 142 16.75 -58.17 57.72
CA ARG A 142 17.86 -59.12 57.59
C ARG A 142 18.54 -59.35 58.94
N ASN A 143 18.79 -58.30 59.71
CA ASN A 143 19.44 -58.42 61.02
C ASN A 143 18.54 -59.16 62.03
N LYS A 144 17.22 -58.91 61.98
CA LYS A 144 16.25 -59.67 62.77
C LYS A 144 16.25 -61.15 62.41
N ASP A 145 16.23 -61.49 61.12
CA ASP A 145 16.28 -62.87 60.67
C ASP A 145 17.60 -63.54 61.03
N GLU A 146 18.73 -62.87 60.84
CA GLU A 146 20.06 -63.36 61.21
C GLU A 146 20.16 -63.66 62.71
N THR A 147 19.64 -62.79 63.58
CA THR A 147 19.63 -63.04 65.02
C THR A 147 18.74 -64.23 65.40
N THR A 148 17.61 -64.44 64.73
CA THR A 148 16.77 -65.64 64.96
C THR A 148 17.45 -66.92 64.49
N LEU A 149 18.07 -66.91 63.31
CA LEU A 149 18.83 -68.04 62.77
C LEU A 149 20.02 -68.40 63.68
N ARG A 150 20.74 -67.40 64.20
CA ARG A 150 21.81 -67.63 65.19
C ARG A 150 21.28 -68.35 66.43
N LYS A 151 20.12 -67.95 66.96
CA LYS A 151 19.48 -68.63 68.11
C LYS A 151 19.12 -70.09 67.80
N ILE A 152 18.55 -70.36 66.63
CA ILE A 152 18.20 -71.73 66.19
C ILE A 152 19.45 -72.59 66.03
N ASN A 153 20.51 -72.05 65.41
CA ASN A 153 21.75 -72.78 65.18
C ASN A 153 22.41 -73.22 66.50
N VAL A 154 22.45 -72.33 67.50
CA VAL A 154 22.93 -72.68 68.85
C VAL A 154 22.13 -73.83 69.46
N LEU A 155 20.80 -73.80 69.33
CA LEU A 155 19.93 -74.86 69.87
C LEU A 155 20.14 -76.22 69.15
N ILE A 156 20.28 -76.20 67.81
CA ILE A 156 20.51 -77.40 67.02
C ILE A 156 21.87 -78.02 67.35
N ASN A 157 22.92 -77.21 67.46
CA ASN A 157 24.26 -77.69 67.82
C ASN A 157 24.29 -78.32 69.21
N TYR A 158 23.64 -77.70 70.20
CA TYR A 158 23.50 -78.30 71.52
C TYR A 158 22.78 -79.66 71.47
N ARG A 159 21.72 -79.78 70.66
CA ARG A 159 20.98 -81.04 70.50
C ARG A 159 21.78 -82.12 69.75
N SER A 160 22.56 -81.75 68.74
CA SER A 160 23.37 -82.69 67.96
C SER A 160 24.54 -83.23 68.77
N GLU A 161 25.22 -82.38 69.54
CA GLU A 161 26.28 -82.80 70.48
C GLU A 161 25.76 -83.77 71.55
N ASN A 162 24.58 -83.49 72.13
CA ASN A 162 23.94 -84.39 73.08
C ASN A 162 23.57 -85.76 72.46
N LYS A 163 23.08 -85.78 71.22
CA LYS A 163 22.80 -87.05 70.52
C LYS A 163 24.08 -87.81 70.19
N LEU A 164 25.13 -87.11 69.76
CA LEU A 164 26.42 -87.72 69.43
C LEU A 164 27.08 -88.35 70.66
N THR A 165 27.01 -87.69 71.82
CA THR A 165 27.53 -88.22 73.09
C THR A 165 26.76 -89.46 73.56
N ILE A 166 25.43 -89.47 73.43
CA ILE A 166 24.58 -90.64 73.74
C ILE A 166 24.81 -91.80 72.77
N ALA A 167 24.95 -91.52 71.46
CA ALA A 167 25.21 -92.56 70.47
C ALA A 167 26.59 -93.20 70.66
N LYS A 168 27.62 -92.41 71.01
CA LYS A 168 28.96 -92.91 71.34
C LYS A 168 28.95 -93.81 72.58
N SER A 169 28.23 -93.46 73.64
CA SER A 169 28.12 -94.30 74.84
C SER A 169 27.34 -95.60 74.60
N THR A 170 26.35 -95.58 73.69
CA THR A 170 25.53 -96.76 73.33
C THR A 170 26.26 -97.72 72.38
N ALA A 171 27.06 -97.20 71.45
CA ALA A 171 27.83 -98.02 70.50
C ALA A 171 28.98 -98.76 71.19
N ILE A 172 29.68 -98.12 72.12
CA ILE A 172 30.77 -98.75 72.91
C ILE A 172 30.24 -99.91 73.78
N SER A 173 28.97 -99.84 74.21
CA SER A 173 28.31 -100.88 75.00
C SER A 173 27.85 -102.11 74.20
N LYS A 174 27.65 -101.99 72.88
CA LYS A 174 27.17 -103.09 72.01
C LYS A 174 28.28 -103.81 71.23
N VAL A 175 29.43 -103.15 71.01
CA VAL A 175 30.57 -103.72 70.27
C VAL A 175 31.37 -104.73 71.11
N ASN A 176 31.33 -104.64 72.44
CA ASN A 176 32.05 -105.53 73.34
C ASN A 176 31.45 -106.95 73.50
N ALA A 177 30.28 -107.24 72.90
CA ALA A 177 29.52 -108.46 73.20
C ALA A 177 29.44 -109.49 72.06
N PHE A 178 29.95 -109.25 70.85
CA PHE A 178 29.54 -110.10 69.71
C PHE A 178 30.53 -110.45 68.60
N VAL A 179 31.83 -110.21 68.70
CA VAL A 179 32.70 -110.63 67.58
C VAL A 179 34.07 -111.09 68.06
N ASP A 180 34.14 -112.31 68.61
CA ASP A 180 35.41 -113.03 68.73
C ASP A 180 35.32 -114.55 68.52
N ASP A 181 34.52 -115.02 67.56
CA ASP A 181 34.86 -116.31 66.95
C ASP A 181 34.25 -116.53 65.56
N GLY A 182 35.05 -117.09 64.65
CA GLY A 182 34.71 -117.30 63.24
C GLY A 182 35.30 -116.28 62.25
N LYS A 183 36.29 -115.49 62.69
CA LYS A 183 36.89 -114.41 61.91
C LYS A 183 37.72 -114.87 60.70
N ASN A 184 38.40 -116.01 60.71
CA ASN A 184 39.52 -116.17 59.76
C ASN A 184 39.20 -116.83 58.40
N GLU A 185 38.27 -117.79 58.30
CA GLU A 185 37.89 -118.36 56.98
C GLU A 185 36.83 -117.52 56.25
N ARG A 186 35.86 -116.95 56.98
CA ARG A 186 34.94 -115.95 56.41
C ARG A 186 35.73 -114.73 55.92
N ARG A 187 36.75 -114.25 56.65
CA ARG A 187 37.62 -113.16 56.15
C ARG A 187 38.27 -113.48 54.82
N LEU A 188 38.71 -114.71 54.57
CA LEU A 188 39.42 -115.04 53.33
C LEU A 188 38.47 -115.10 52.12
N VAL A 189 37.35 -115.83 52.24
CA VAL A 189 36.35 -115.94 51.16
C VAL A 189 35.60 -114.61 50.95
N THR A 190 35.27 -113.90 52.03
CA THR A 190 34.70 -112.55 51.95
C THR A 190 35.71 -111.57 51.39
N ALA A 191 37.00 -111.60 51.77
CA ALA A 191 38.01 -110.73 51.17
C ALA A 191 38.22 -111.02 49.68
N GLN A 192 38.14 -112.27 49.23
CA GLN A 192 38.30 -112.61 47.82
C GLN A 192 37.10 -112.17 46.96
N LEU A 193 35.87 -112.43 47.42
CA LEU A 193 34.66 -111.92 46.76
C LEU A 193 34.57 -110.39 46.83
N GLN A 194 34.98 -109.79 47.94
CA GLN A 194 35.00 -108.35 48.13
C GLN A 194 36.06 -107.69 47.27
N LYS A 195 37.24 -108.32 47.10
CA LYS A 195 38.25 -107.89 46.15
C LYS A 195 37.75 -107.97 44.71
N GLN A 196 37.05 -109.04 44.32
CA GLN A 196 36.46 -109.12 42.97
C GLN A 196 35.36 -108.07 42.75
N LEU A 197 34.53 -107.81 43.76
CA LEU A 197 33.49 -106.78 43.73
C LEU A 197 34.10 -105.37 43.69
N GLU A 198 35.19 -105.14 44.41
CA GLU A 198 35.99 -103.91 44.38
C GLU A 198 36.64 -103.73 43.01
N ASP A 199 37.27 -104.77 42.45
CA ASP A 199 37.87 -104.72 41.11
C ASP A 199 36.83 -104.43 40.01
N LEU A 200 35.64 -105.04 40.09
CA LEU A 200 34.51 -104.75 39.19
C LEU A 200 33.95 -103.34 39.43
N GLY A 201 33.83 -102.93 40.69
CA GLY A 201 33.37 -101.61 41.09
C GLY A 201 34.31 -100.52 40.60
N ASP A 202 35.62 -100.74 40.67
CA ASP A 202 36.65 -99.80 40.23
C ASP A 202 36.72 -99.76 38.70
N LYS A 203 36.55 -100.87 37.99
CA LYS A 203 36.37 -100.88 36.53
C LYS A 203 35.11 -100.15 36.08
N LEU A 204 33.99 -100.35 36.78
CA LEU A 204 32.76 -99.63 36.49
C LEU A 204 32.95 -98.13 36.74
N ARG A 205 33.60 -97.77 37.86
CA ARG A 205 33.91 -96.39 38.22
C ARG A 205 34.89 -95.74 37.25
N SER A 206 35.85 -96.49 36.71
CA SER A 206 36.77 -96.00 35.68
C SER A 206 36.02 -95.75 34.36
N VAL A 207 35.17 -96.67 33.90
CA VAL A 207 34.34 -96.48 32.69
C VAL A 207 33.38 -95.30 32.85
N PHE A 208 32.75 -95.14 34.02
CA PHE A 208 31.89 -93.98 34.31
C PHE A 208 32.69 -92.68 34.38
N SER A 209 33.88 -92.70 34.95
CA SER A 209 34.79 -91.55 34.98
C SER A 209 35.21 -91.16 33.56
N ASP A 210 35.63 -92.11 32.74
CA ASP A 210 36.05 -91.90 31.35
C ASP A 210 34.90 -91.41 30.47
N TYR A 211 33.69 -91.97 30.62
CA TYR A 211 32.52 -91.48 29.92
C TYR A 211 32.16 -90.06 30.36
N ARG A 212 32.23 -89.77 31.66
CA ARG A 212 31.95 -88.45 32.20
C ARG A 212 32.97 -87.42 31.71
N THR A 213 34.27 -87.72 31.75
CA THR A 213 35.31 -86.80 31.23
C THR A 213 35.15 -86.57 29.73
N ASN A 214 34.89 -87.60 28.92
CA ASN A 214 34.66 -87.45 27.47
C ASN A 214 33.38 -86.69 27.12
N THR A 215 32.34 -86.72 27.96
CA THR A 215 31.07 -86.04 27.69
C THR A 215 30.92 -84.68 28.38
N ASP A 216 31.74 -84.37 29.38
CA ASP A 216 31.66 -83.13 30.16
C ASP A 216 31.92 -81.88 29.29
N GLU A 217 32.93 -81.93 28.40
CA GLU A 217 33.22 -80.83 27.48
C GLU A 217 32.06 -80.57 26.51
N ARG A 218 31.48 -81.64 25.95
CA ARG A 218 30.29 -81.55 25.08
C ARG A 218 29.08 -80.99 25.82
N ARG A 219 28.88 -81.37 27.08
CA ARG A 219 27.79 -80.86 27.92
C ARG A 219 27.98 -79.36 28.23
N LYS A 220 29.19 -78.94 28.59
CA LYS A 220 29.52 -77.52 28.79
C LYS A 220 29.31 -76.70 27.52
N ALA A 221 29.77 -77.20 26.37
CA ALA A 221 29.56 -76.54 25.08
C ALA A 221 28.07 -76.39 24.74
N TYR A 222 27.27 -77.44 24.96
CA TYR A 222 25.82 -77.38 24.79
C TYR A 222 25.16 -76.36 25.72
N GLU A 223 25.52 -76.33 27.00
CA GLU A 223 24.97 -75.37 27.96
C GLU A 223 25.31 -73.92 27.61
N ILE A 224 26.51 -73.65 27.08
CA ILE A 224 26.90 -72.32 26.59
C ILE A 224 26.04 -71.91 25.40
N ILE A 225 25.87 -72.81 24.42
CA ILE A 225 25.02 -72.55 23.25
C ILE A 225 23.57 -72.35 23.68
N GLN A 226 23.06 -73.17 24.61
CA GLN A 226 21.70 -73.06 25.11
C GLN A 226 21.46 -71.74 25.86
N ARG A 227 22.43 -71.28 26.66
CA ARG A 227 22.36 -69.97 27.33
C ARG A 227 22.36 -68.83 26.31
N LYS A 228 23.22 -68.92 25.29
CA LYS A 228 23.26 -67.94 24.21
C LYS A 228 21.95 -67.89 23.42
N ASP A 229 21.42 -69.05 23.00
CA ASP A 229 20.15 -69.14 22.27
C ASP A 229 18.97 -68.58 23.08
N LYS A 230 18.91 -68.85 24.39
CA LYS A 230 17.90 -68.22 25.27
C LYS A 230 18.05 -66.69 25.33
N SER A 231 19.28 -66.19 25.44
CA SER A 231 19.57 -64.75 25.43
C SER A 231 19.19 -64.10 24.09
N ASP A 232 19.54 -64.75 22.97
CA ASP A 232 19.26 -64.26 21.62
C ASP A 232 17.74 -64.24 21.36
N ARG A 233 17.01 -65.27 21.78
CA ARG A 233 15.54 -65.30 21.70
C ARG A 233 14.88 -64.17 22.48
N GLN A 234 15.36 -63.91 23.69
CA GLN A 234 14.84 -62.81 24.51
C GLN A 234 15.09 -61.45 23.83
N ALA A 235 16.30 -61.24 23.30
CA ALA A 235 16.64 -60.03 22.56
C ALA A 235 15.78 -59.86 21.28
N ILE A 236 15.51 -60.94 20.55
CA ILE A 236 14.63 -60.93 19.38
C ILE A 236 13.20 -60.52 19.77
N ILE A 237 12.67 -61.05 20.88
CA ILE A 237 11.32 -60.69 21.37
C ILE A 237 11.27 -59.20 21.74
N GLU A 238 12.26 -58.69 22.47
CA GLU A 238 12.35 -57.28 22.85
C GLU A 238 12.46 -56.36 21.62
N GLN A 239 13.26 -56.74 20.63
CA GLN A 239 13.38 -56.00 19.38
C GLN A 239 12.06 -56.01 18.59
N ASN A 240 11.38 -57.14 18.50
CA ASN A 240 10.09 -57.23 17.81
C ASN A 240 9.02 -56.36 18.49
N LEU A 241 8.99 -56.32 19.82
CA LEU A 241 8.11 -55.41 20.57
C LEU A 241 8.45 -53.94 20.27
N ARG A 242 9.73 -53.59 20.27
CA ARG A 242 10.17 -52.23 19.93
C ARG A 242 9.78 -51.83 18.51
N ILE A 243 9.95 -52.73 17.53
CA ILE A 243 9.52 -52.52 16.14
C ILE A 243 8.01 -52.31 16.07
N ALA A 244 7.21 -53.12 16.79
CA ALA A 244 5.76 -52.97 16.82
C ALA A 244 5.33 -51.60 17.38
N CYS A 245 5.93 -51.15 18.48
CA CYS A 245 5.66 -49.81 19.04
C CYS A 245 6.02 -48.69 18.05
N LEU A 246 7.18 -48.78 17.39
CA LEU A 246 7.60 -47.79 16.40
C LEU A 246 6.66 -47.76 15.18
N LEU A 247 6.15 -48.91 14.74
CA LEU A 247 5.18 -48.98 13.65
C LEU A 247 3.85 -48.33 14.02
N ASP A 248 3.38 -48.51 15.27
CA ASP A 248 2.17 -47.86 15.78
C ASP A 248 2.35 -46.33 15.88
N GLU A 249 3.51 -45.85 16.33
CA GLU A 249 3.85 -44.43 16.33
C GLU A 249 3.88 -43.85 14.91
N ILE A 250 4.51 -44.55 13.95
CA ILE A 250 4.53 -44.16 12.55
C ILE A 250 3.10 -44.08 11.99
N ALA A 251 2.22 -45.03 12.34
CA ALA A 251 0.82 -45.00 11.92
C ALA A 251 0.09 -43.78 12.47
N LYS A 252 0.25 -43.47 13.77
CA LYS A 252 -0.31 -42.26 14.41
C LYS A 252 0.18 -40.97 13.73
N PHE A 253 1.48 -40.86 13.45
CA PHE A 253 2.02 -39.69 12.77
C PHE A 253 1.51 -39.58 11.33
N ARG A 254 1.34 -40.69 10.60
CA ARG A 254 0.72 -40.68 9.27
C ARG A 254 -0.72 -40.18 9.32
N GLU A 255 -1.52 -40.64 10.27
CA GLU A 255 -2.89 -40.18 10.46
C GLU A 255 -2.95 -38.67 10.79
N LYS A 256 -2.03 -38.21 11.64
CA LYS A 256 -1.87 -36.78 11.95
C LYS A 256 -1.48 -35.94 10.73
N ILE A 257 -0.60 -36.45 9.87
CA ILE A 257 -0.28 -35.79 8.59
C ILE A 257 -1.50 -35.76 7.66
N HIS A 258 -2.29 -36.83 7.62
CA HIS A 258 -3.48 -36.89 6.80
C HIS A 258 -4.58 -35.93 7.27
N SER A 259 -4.80 -35.79 8.58
CA SER A 259 -5.73 -34.80 9.14
C SER A 259 -5.26 -33.38 8.80
N TYR A 260 -4.00 -33.02 9.05
CA TYR A 260 -3.49 -31.70 8.68
C TYR A 260 -3.60 -31.40 7.18
N ARG A 261 -3.31 -32.38 6.31
CA ARG A 261 -3.51 -32.20 4.87
C ARG A 261 -4.97 -31.94 4.51
N ARG A 262 -5.91 -32.61 5.17
CA ARG A 262 -7.34 -32.42 4.96
C ARG A 262 -7.79 -31.05 5.44
N ASP A 263 -7.33 -30.63 6.62
CA ASP A 263 -7.69 -29.33 7.21
C ASP A 263 -7.18 -28.18 6.33
N VAL A 264 -5.92 -28.24 5.91
CA VAL A 264 -5.36 -27.25 4.97
C VAL A 264 -6.10 -27.25 3.62
N ALA A 265 -6.50 -28.42 3.11
CA ALA A 265 -7.28 -28.50 1.88
C ALA A 265 -8.66 -27.84 2.02
N ASN A 266 -9.31 -28.00 3.18
CA ASN A 266 -10.58 -27.35 3.48
C ASN A 266 -10.43 -25.84 3.63
N GLU A 267 -9.42 -25.37 4.39
CA GLU A 267 -9.12 -23.94 4.53
C GLU A 267 -8.82 -23.28 3.18
N LEU A 268 -8.00 -23.92 2.34
CA LEU A 268 -7.72 -23.43 0.99
C LEU A 268 -8.97 -23.39 0.11
N HIS A 269 -9.84 -24.38 0.24
CA HIS A 269 -11.11 -24.40 -0.47
C HIS A 269 -12.00 -23.22 -0.06
N ASP A 270 -12.08 -22.93 1.24
CA ASP A 270 -12.89 -21.83 1.77
C ASP A 270 -12.33 -20.46 1.38
N ILE A 271 -11.02 -20.26 1.49
CA ILE A 271 -10.34 -19.03 1.01
C ILE A 271 -10.59 -18.82 -0.49
N ARG A 272 -10.52 -19.87 -1.31
CA ARG A 272 -10.82 -19.77 -2.74
C ARG A 272 -12.27 -19.40 -2.99
N ARG A 273 -13.21 -19.99 -2.26
CA ARG A 273 -14.64 -19.70 -2.37
C ARG A 273 -14.93 -18.24 -2.00
N GLU A 274 -14.37 -17.77 -0.90
CA GLU A 274 -14.52 -16.39 -0.44
C GLU A 274 -13.89 -15.39 -1.42
N SER A 275 -12.67 -15.68 -1.90
CA SER A 275 -12.02 -14.88 -2.93
C SER A 275 -12.86 -14.78 -4.21
N TYR A 276 -13.45 -15.89 -4.66
CA TYR A 276 -14.35 -15.91 -5.81
C TYR A 276 -15.61 -15.08 -5.56
N PHE A 277 -16.21 -15.19 -4.37
CA PHE A 277 -17.38 -14.42 -3.96
C PHE A 277 -17.09 -12.91 -3.98
N PHE A 278 -16.02 -12.46 -3.34
CA PHE A 278 -15.65 -11.04 -3.32
C PHE A 278 -15.32 -10.52 -4.71
N ARG A 279 -14.57 -11.29 -5.52
CA ARG A 279 -14.25 -10.91 -6.89
C ARG A 279 -15.51 -10.75 -7.74
N ASN A 280 -16.48 -11.64 -7.59
CA ASN A 280 -17.74 -11.54 -8.34
C ASN A 280 -18.58 -10.35 -7.86
N THR A 281 -18.67 -10.13 -6.55
CA THR A 281 -19.39 -9.00 -5.95
C THR A 281 -18.77 -7.67 -6.38
N TYR A 282 -17.45 -7.55 -6.32
CA TYR A 282 -16.71 -6.38 -6.81
C TYR A 282 -17.00 -6.14 -8.30
N ARG A 283 -16.89 -7.18 -9.13
CA ARG A 283 -17.20 -7.07 -10.57
C ARG A 283 -18.63 -6.60 -10.82
N GLN A 284 -19.60 -7.06 -10.03
CA GLN A 284 -20.99 -6.62 -10.12
C GLN A 284 -21.14 -5.15 -9.70
N ALA A 285 -20.55 -4.76 -8.57
CA ALA A 285 -20.56 -3.38 -8.09
C ALA A 285 -19.92 -2.41 -9.10
N THR A 286 -18.77 -2.76 -9.68
CA THR A 286 -18.13 -1.96 -10.73
C THR A 286 -19.02 -1.82 -11.97
N LYS A 287 -19.70 -2.91 -12.39
CA LYS A 287 -20.64 -2.85 -13.52
C LYS A 287 -21.82 -1.91 -13.24
N CYS A 288 -22.39 -1.98 -12.04
CA CYS A 288 -23.45 -1.07 -11.60
C CYS A 288 -22.96 0.38 -11.59
N PHE A 289 -21.82 0.64 -10.96
CA PHE A 289 -21.21 1.98 -10.89
C PHE A 289 -20.96 2.60 -12.27
N VAL A 290 -20.38 1.84 -13.21
CA VAL A 290 -20.14 2.32 -14.58
C VAL A 290 -21.45 2.60 -15.32
N SER A 291 -22.48 1.79 -15.09
CA SER A 291 -23.82 2.00 -15.67
C SER A 291 -24.47 3.27 -15.12
N ASP A 292 -24.43 3.47 -13.80
CA ASP A 292 -25.03 4.63 -13.15
C ASP A 292 -24.29 5.92 -13.49
N HIS A 293 -22.96 5.90 -13.53
CA HIS A 293 -22.16 7.02 -14.01
C HIS A 293 -22.52 7.42 -15.45
N LYS A 294 -22.80 6.46 -16.35
CA LYS A 294 -23.28 6.78 -17.71
C LYS A 294 -24.65 7.45 -17.69
N LYS A 295 -25.58 6.97 -16.86
CA LYS A 295 -26.92 7.58 -16.71
C LYS A 295 -26.82 9.00 -16.16
N ASP A 296 -25.99 9.23 -15.15
CA ASP A 296 -25.82 10.55 -14.54
C ASP A 296 -25.16 11.54 -15.50
N LYS A 297 -24.17 11.09 -16.27
CA LYS A 297 -23.59 11.89 -17.36
C LYS A 297 -24.65 12.28 -18.39
N GLN A 298 -25.51 11.35 -18.79
CA GLN A 298 -26.60 11.62 -19.74
C GLN A 298 -27.61 12.62 -19.16
N ARG A 299 -28.06 12.42 -17.92
CA ARG A 299 -28.96 13.35 -17.21
C ARG A 299 -28.39 14.76 -17.14
N THR A 300 -27.11 14.88 -16.75
CA THR A 300 -26.43 16.18 -16.66
C THR A 300 -26.33 16.86 -18.02
N MET A 301 -26.08 16.09 -19.10
CA MET A 301 -26.06 16.60 -20.45
C MET A 301 -27.43 17.11 -20.89
N THR A 302 -28.50 16.36 -20.62
CA THR A 302 -29.88 16.77 -20.90
C THR A 302 -30.23 18.05 -20.14
N MET A 303 -30.02 18.09 -18.82
CA MET A 303 -30.29 19.28 -18.00
C MET A 303 -29.51 20.51 -18.48
N SER A 304 -28.23 20.34 -18.84
CA SER A 304 -27.43 21.44 -19.40
C SER A 304 -27.98 21.93 -20.74
N SER A 305 -28.44 21.03 -21.61
CA SER A 305 -29.05 21.42 -22.88
C SER A 305 -30.37 22.18 -22.71
N GLU A 306 -31.22 21.73 -21.79
CA GLU A 306 -32.50 22.37 -21.45
C GLU A 306 -32.29 23.73 -20.79
N TYR A 307 -31.35 23.82 -19.84
CA TYR A 307 -30.94 25.08 -19.22
C TYR A 307 -30.41 26.07 -20.26
N ASN A 308 -29.55 25.63 -21.18
CA ASN A 308 -29.03 26.51 -22.23
C ASN A 308 -30.14 26.95 -23.21
N CYS A 309 -31.10 26.09 -23.51
CA CYS A 309 -32.26 26.43 -24.35
C CYS A 309 -33.13 27.49 -23.68
N THR A 310 -33.52 27.27 -22.42
CA THR A 310 -34.34 28.21 -21.63
C THR A 310 -33.61 29.53 -21.40
N ALA A 311 -32.31 29.51 -21.11
CA ALA A 311 -31.51 30.72 -20.97
C ALA A 311 -31.43 31.53 -22.28
N LYS A 312 -31.33 30.87 -23.44
CA LYS A 312 -31.39 31.55 -24.75
C LYS A 312 -32.76 32.18 -24.97
N GLN A 313 -33.84 31.45 -24.73
CA GLN A 313 -35.21 31.97 -24.86
C GLN A 313 -35.44 33.20 -23.96
N LEU A 314 -34.98 33.14 -22.71
CA LEU A 314 -35.07 34.28 -21.79
C LEU A 314 -34.23 35.47 -22.26
N ARG A 315 -33.02 35.25 -22.79
CA ARG A 315 -32.23 36.35 -23.39
C ARG A 315 -32.93 36.98 -24.58
N ASP A 316 -33.53 36.17 -25.45
CA ASP A 316 -34.27 36.66 -26.61
C ASP A 316 -35.51 37.48 -26.19
N LEU A 317 -36.23 37.04 -25.15
CA LEU A 317 -37.32 37.82 -24.54
C LEU A 317 -36.82 39.14 -23.95
N THR A 318 -35.71 39.13 -23.20
CA THR A 318 -35.11 40.35 -22.64
C THR A 318 -34.65 41.30 -23.76
N MET A 319 -34.11 40.80 -24.87
CA MET A 319 -33.77 41.62 -26.03
C MET A 319 -35.02 42.24 -26.67
N LYS A 320 -36.11 41.48 -26.84
CA LYS A 320 -37.39 42.01 -27.35
C LYS A 320 -37.96 43.08 -26.43
N ALA A 321 -37.98 42.84 -25.12
CA ALA A 321 -38.42 43.81 -24.11
C ALA A 321 -37.56 45.08 -24.14
N GLY A 322 -36.23 44.93 -24.23
CA GLY A 322 -35.30 46.05 -24.38
C GLY A 322 -35.58 46.87 -25.66
N ARG A 323 -35.80 46.21 -26.80
CA ARG A 323 -36.19 46.90 -28.05
C ARG A 323 -37.50 47.64 -27.91
N MET A 324 -38.53 47.00 -27.33
CA MET A 324 -39.82 47.64 -27.07
C MET A 324 -39.66 48.88 -26.19
N LEU A 325 -38.86 48.80 -25.13
CA LEU A 325 -38.56 49.94 -24.26
C LEU A 325 -37.87 51.08 -25.04
N THR A 326 -36.90 50.77 -25.91
CA THR A 326 -36.24 51.78 -26.75
C THR A 326 -37.19 52.45 -27.74
N TYR A 327 -38.11 51.69 -28.35
CA TYR A 327 -39.16 52.25 -29.20
C TYR A 327 -40.10 53.15 -28.40
N MET A 328 -40.57 52.70 -27.23
CA MET A 328 -41.42 53.50 -26.35
C MET A 328 -40.74 54.82 -25.94
N GLN A 329 -39.46 54.77 -25.56
CA GLN A 329 -38.69 55.97 -25.23
C GLN A 329 -38.54 56.92 -26.43
N THR A 330 -38.37 56.38 -27.64
CA THR A 330 -38.27 57.18 -28.87
C THR A 330 -39.61 57.81 -29.23
N CYS A 331 -40.70 57.06 -29.22
CA CYS A 331 -42.06 57.56 -29.44
C CYS A 331 -42.41 58.65 -28.42
N ARG A 332 -42.07 58.44 -27.14
CA ARG A 332 -42.29 59.42 -26.06
C ARG A 332 -41.60 60.76 -26.29
N LYS A 333 -40.55 60.85 -27.11
CA LYS A 333 -39.94 62.15 -27.46
C LYS A 333 -40.86 63.03 -28.31
N TYR A 334 -41.70 62.43 -29.15
CA TYR A 334 -42.58 63.12 -30.10
C TYR A 334 -43.98 63.41 -29.55
N GLU A 335 -44.30 62.87 -28.37
CA GLU A 335 -45.56 63.13 -27.67
C GLU A 335 -45.58 64.53 -27.05
N THR A 336 -46.74 65.18 -27.06
CA THR A 336 -46.96 66.49 -26.44
C THR A 336 -46.89 66.39 -24.90
N GLN A 337 -46.74 67.53 -24.21
CA GLN A 337 -46.74 67.53 -22.73
C GLN A 337 -48.09 67.06 -22.18
N ASP A 338 -49.18 67.43 -22.84
CA ASP A 338 -50.54 67.02 -22.47
C ASP A 338 -50.68 65.49 -22.54
N GLU A 339 -50.22 64.86 -23.62
CA GLU A 339 -50.24 63.40 -23.78
C GLU A 339 -49.33 62.66 -22.79
N LYS A 340 -48.30 63.31 -22.24
CA LYS A 340 -47.36 62.73 -21.26
C LYS A 340 -47.88 62.77 -19.82
N ILE A 341 -48.74 63.73 -19.53
CA ILE A 341 -49.21 64.05 -18.17
C ILE A 341 -50.64 63.54 -17.97
N LEU A 342 -51.48 63.51 -19.01
CA LEU A 342 -52.87 63.05 -18.92
C LEU A 342 -52.94 61.54 -18.66
N PRO A 343 -53.54 61.11 -17.53
CA PRO A 343 -54.12 59.78 -17.45
C PRO A 343 -55.18 59.72 -18.55
N VAL A 344 -55.08 58.73 -19.44
CA VAL A 344 -56.10 58.50 -20.49
C VAL A 344 -57.47 58.52 -19.81
N ILE A 345 -58.30 59.50 -20.15
CA ILE A 345 -59.62 59.68 -19.57
C ILE A 345 -60.41 58.42 -19.88
N VAL A 346 -60.62 57.59 -18.85
CA VAL A 346 -61.58 56.50 -18.90
C VAL A 346 -62.89 57.07 -18.37
N ASP A 347 -63.81 57.38 -19.27
CA ASP A 347 -65.22 57.49 -18.89
C ASP A 347 -65.67 56.11 -18.39
N HIS A 348 -65.59 55.92 -17.07
CA HIS A 348 -66.24 54.82 -16.37
C HIS A 348 -67.73 55.11 -16.29
N HIS A 349 -68.46 55.04 -17.40
CA HIS A 349 -69.91 55.17 -17.41
C HIS A 349 -70.55 54.21 -18.42
N VAL A 350 -70.32 52.90 -18.26
CA VAL A 350 -71.34 51.88 -18.52
C VAL A 350 -71.13 50.71 -17.54
N HIS A 351 -71.53 50.90 -16.29
CA HIS A 351 -72.02 49.77 -15.49
C HIS A 351 -73.44 49.48 -15.99
N ALA A 352 -73.60 48.42 -16.78
CA ALA A 352 -74.90 47.83 -17.06
C ALA A 352 -74.75 46.31 -17.19
N THR A 353 -74.83 45.65 -16.03
CA THR A 353 -75.58 44.41 -15.79
C THR A 353 -75.61 43.37 -16.90
N LEU A 354 -74.82 42.30 -16.77
CA LEU A 354 -75.27 40.93 -16.99
C LEU A 354 -74.21 39.97 -16.46
N ASP A 355 -74.52 39.37 -15.31
CA ASP A 355 -73.96 38.10 -14.88
C ASP A 355 -74.23 37.06 -15.98
N ASP A 356 -73.19 36.47 -16.55
CA ASP A 356 -73.21 35.05 -16.87
C ASP A 356 -71.80 34.49 -17.11
N VAL A 357 -71.57 33.34 -16.49
CA VAL A 357 -70.32 32.60 -16.37
C VAL A 357 -69.75 32.18 -17.73
N LEU A 358 -68.58 32.72 -18.11
CA LEU A 358 -67.75 32.18 -19.19
C LEU A 358 -66.25 32.14 -18.79
N PRO A 359 -65.52 31.03 -19.02
CA PRO A 359 -64.07 30.91 -18.77
C PRO A 359 -63.17 31.74 -19.72
N PHE A 360 -63.59 32.94 -20.10
CA PHE A 360 -62.88 33.84 -21.01
C PHE A 360 -62.23 35.05 -20.31
N ASP A 361 -62.43 35.18 -19.00
CA ASP A 361 -61.94 36.33 -18.22
C ASP A 361 -60.41 36.33 -18.01
N LEU A 362 -59.73 35.18 -18.05
CA LEU A 362 -58.27 35.14 -17.90
C LEU A 362 -57.51 35.61 -19.16
N VAL A 363 -58.13 35.49 -20.34
CA VAL A 363 -57.51 35.92 -21.63
C VAL A 363 -57.77 37.40 -21.91
N THR A 364 -58.84 37.96 -21.35
CA THR A 364 -59.21 39.37 -21.58
C THR A 364 -58.40 40.34 -20.71
N GLU A 365 -57.90 39.93 -19.53
CA GLU A 365 -56.99 40.76 -18.72
C GLU A 365 -55.69 41.14 -19.46
N ASP A 366 -55.13 40.22 -20.27
CA ASP A 366 -53.91 40.46 -21.05
C ASP A 366 -54.06 41.56 -22.11
N PHE A 367 -55.28 41.75 -22.64
CA PHE A 367 -55.53 42.78 -23.66
C PHE A 367 -56.03 44.10 -23.07
N GLN A 368 -56.53 44.12 -21.83
CA GLN A 368 -56.97 45.36 -21.16
C GLN A 368 -55.85 46.39 -21.02
N THR A 369 -54.61 45.95 -20.77
CA THR A 369 -53.43 46.83 -20.74
C THR A 369 -53.09 47.40 -22.12
N LEU A 370 -53.40 46.67 -23.19
CA LEU A 370 -53.19 47.10 -24.57
C LEU A 370 -54.27 48.10 -25.04
N ILE A 371 -55.47 48.07 -24.46
CA ILE A 371 -56.56 49.02 -24.80
C ILE A 371 -56.10 50.47 -24.61
N ARG A 372 -55.41 50.77 -23.50
CA ARG A 372 -54.89 52.12 -23.23
C ARG A 372 -53.86 52.57 -24.28
N PHE A 373 -53.01 51.63 -24.74
CA PHE A 373 -52.07 51.91 -25.83
C PHE A 373 -52.80 52.23 -27.13
N TRP A 374 -53.82 51.44 -27.50
CA TRP A 374 -54.58 51.64 -28.73
C TRP A 374 -55.41 52.92 -28.71
N GLN A 375 -55.99 53.31 -27.57
CA GLN A 375 -56.69 54.59 -27.42
C GLN A 375 -55.73 55.77 -27.64
N ARG A 376 -54.55 55.73 -27.03
CA ARG A 376 -53.51 56.76 -27.21
C ARG A 376 -53.04 56.85 -28.66
N PHE A 377 -52.83 55.69 -29.30
CA PHE A 377 -52.49 55.62 -30.71
C PHE A 377 -53.60 56.20 -31.60
N GLY A 378 -54.87 55.83 -31.36
CA GLY A 378 -56.02 56.36 -32.08
C GLY A 378 -56.14 57.88 -31.98
N PHE A 379 -55.93 58.44 -30.79
CA PHE A 379 -55.95 59.89 -30.57
C PHE A 379 -54.84 60.59 -31.38
N SER A 380 -53.61 60.07 -31.34
CA SER A 380 -52.52 60.62 -32.15
C SER A 380 -52.79 60.56 -33.67
N GLN A 381 -53.48 59.52 -34.15
CA GLN A 381 -53.89 59.43 -35.56
C GLN A 381 -54.93 60.48 -35.93
N LEU A 382 -55.89 60.76 -35.05
CA LEU A 382 -56.90 61.81 -35.27
C LEU A 382 -56.25 63.18 -35.36
N ILE A 383 -55.36 63.53 -34.42
CA ILE A 383 -54.60 64.78 -34.46
C ILE A 383 -53.78 64.86 -35.76
N ALA A 384 -53.10 63.79 -36.15
CA ALA A 384 -52.32 63.77 -37.38
C ALA A 384 -53.19 63.94 -38.64
N ALA A 385 -54.42 63.40 -38.64
CA ALA A 385 -55.37 63.57 -39.72
C ALA A 385 -55.90 65.02 -39.79
N GLU A 386 -56.23 65.63 -38.65
CA GLU A 386 -56.64 67.02 -38.55
C GLU A 386 -55.55 67.98 -39.02
N LEU A 387 -54.32 67.82 -38.53
CA LEU A 387 -53.16 68.60 -39.00
C LEU A 387 -52.90 68.42 -40.50
N ARG A 388 -53.17 67.23 -41.07
CA ARG A 388 -53.06 67.02 -42.52
C ARG A 388 -54.14 67.77 -43.29
N ILE A 389 -55.38 67.81 -42.78
CA ILE A 389 -56.48 68.57 -43.38
C ILE A 389 -56.16 70.06 -43.34
N GLU A 390 -55.78 70.59 -42.17
CA GLU A 390 -55.38 72.00 -42.03
C GLU A 390 -54.20 72.35 -42.94
N ARG A 391 -53.15 71.53 -42.96
CA ARG A 391 -52.01 71.74 -43.86
C ARG A 391 -52.45 71.77 -45.32
N ASN A 392 -53.36 70.89 -45.73
CA ASN A 392 -53.86 70.87 -47.10
C ASN A 392 -54.70 72.12 -47.40
N LEU A 393 -55.53 72.57 -46.45
CA LEU A 393 -56.29 73.83 -46.56
C LEU A 393 -55.33 75.02 -46.71
N TYR A 394 -54.37 75.20 -45.80
CA TYR A 394 -53.36 76.24 -45.89
C TYR A 394 -52.52 76.13 -47.17
N ALA A 395 -52.23 74.92 -47.66
CA ALA A 395 -51.54 74.73 -48.93
C ALA A 395 -52.40 75.17 -50.13
N THR A 396 -53.70 74.90 -50.11
CA THR A 396 -54.63 75.39 -51.14
C THR A 396 -54.80 76.91 -51.08
N GLU A 397 -54.90 77.47 -49.89
CA GLU A 397 -55.00 78.92 -49.67
C GLU A 397 -53.70 79.63 -50.07
N ALA A 398 -52.54 79.11 -49.69
CA ALA A 398 -51.24 79.63 -50.12
C ALA A 398 -51.06 79.52 -51.64
N ASN A 399 -51.56 78.46 -52.27
CA ASN A 399 -51.58 78.35 -53.72
C ASN A 399 -52.54 79.35 -54.37
N ASN A 400 -53.70 79.60 -53.76
CA ASN A 400 -54.64 80.62 -54.23
C ASN A 400 -54.08 82.03 -54.05
N LEU A 401 -53.46 82.35 -52.92
CA LEU A 401 -52.73 83.59 -52.69
C LEU A 401 -51.58 83.75 -53.68
N ARG A 402 -50.80 82.70 -53.95
CA ARG A 402 -49.76 82.72 -55.01
C ARG A 402 -50.37 82.97 -56.38
N LYS A 403 -51.53 82.41 -56.71
CA LYS A 403 -52.24 82.67 -57.96
C LYS A 403 -52.76 84.11 -58.02
N SER A 404 -53.33 84.63 -56.94
CA SER A 404 -53.81 86.02 -56.83
C SER A 404 -52.66 87.01 -56.93
N VAL A 405 -51.53 86.77 -56.26
CA VAL A 405 -50.30 87.56 -56.40
C VAL A 405 -49.77 87.50 -57.83
N LYS A 406 -49.74 86.32 -58.47
CA LYS A 406 -49.39 86.19 -59.90
C LYS A 406 -50.35 86.98 -60.81
N HIS A 407 -51.65 86.99 -60.50
CA HIS A 407 -52.64 87.76 -61.24
C HIS A 407 -52.47 89.27 -61.04
N PHE A 408 -52.16 89.70 -59.81
CA PHE A 408 -51.86 91.09 -59.48
C PHE A 408 -50.60 91.59 -60.19
N PHE A 409 -49.54 90.77 -60.24
CA PHE A 409 -48.35 91.06 -61.05
C PHE A 409 -48.66 91.09 -62.55
N ARG A 410 -49.59 90.26 -63.05
CA ARG A 410 -50.08 90.34 -64.44
C ARG A 410 -50.88 91.62 -64.72
N GLN A 411 -51.72 92.06 -63.79
CA GLN A 411 -52.48 93.32 -63.91
C GLN A 411 -51.57 94.55 -63.84
N ALA A 412 -50.57 94.54 -62.95
CA ALA A 412 -49.54 95.58 -62.88
C ALA A 412 -48.66 95.63 -64.14
N SER A 413 -48.45 94.50 -64.84
CA SER A 413 -47.76 94.48 -66.14
C SER A 413 -48.61 94.99 -67.31
N TYR A 414 -49.95 94.97 -67.22
CA TYR A 414 -50.86 95.54 -68.24
C TYR A 414 -51.18 97.03 -68.01
N SER A 415 -50.97 97.58 -66.80
CA SER A 415 -51.13 99.02 -66.51
C SER A 415 -49.88 99.86 -66.74
N MET A 416 -48.79 99.28 -67.27
CA MET A 416 -47.50 99.97 -67.52
C MET A 416 -47.16 100.22 -68.99
N PHE A 417 -48.09 99.96 -69.93
CA PHE A 417 -48.00 100.43 -71.32
C PHE A 417 -49.36 100.94 -71.84
N PRO A 418 -49.67 102.24 -71.67
CA PRO A 418 -50.66 102.90 -72.51
C PRO A 418 -50.04 103.10 -73.90
N SER A 419 -50.68 102.52 -74.91
CA SER A 419 -50.41 102.79 -76.32
C SER A 419 -50.84 104.22 -76.67
N SER A 420 -49.88 105.11 -76.88
CA SER A 420 -50.08 106.39 -77.55
C SER A 420 -50.20 106.17 -79.06
N GLN A 421 -51.18 106.85 -79.66
CA GLN A 421 -51.06 107.39 -81.02
C GLN A 421 -49.84 108.30 -81.15
#